data_AF-A0A2A3XZV8-F1
#
_entry.id   AF-A0A2A3XZV8-F1
#
_cell.length_a   1.000
_cell.length_b   1.000
_cell.length_c   1.000
_cell.angle_alpha   90.00
_cell.angle_beta   90.00
_cell.angle_gamma   90.00
#
_symmetry.space_group_name_H-M   'P 1'
#
loop_
_entity.id
_entity.type
_entity.pdbx_description
1 polymer ?
#
loop_
_entity_poly.entity_id
_entity_poly.type
_entity_poly.pdbx_seq_one_letter_code
_entity_poly.pdbx_strand_id
1 'polypeptide(L)'
;MKLRSLAVGALAACLATTALSPAMAAPKGDQDETILIGHRGAAGVAPENTLAAIDAGSRSGAQFVEIDIQLSADGVPFIFHDNTPARTTNVAEVFPGREADPITSFTWAELQQLDAGSYFSAEFTGEGIPHFDAVADALNGETGVFIEIKSPANSPGVEQVVADYLATDPQWSALEDAGKIEVLSFDATSNKKFAEIAPEVPLQQLVGTVPSESELAEISAFADSFGTNYRTLDEAGAQRVKAAGLGLGVYTVNSAEAAQASLDLGVERLTGDFPRQIQRHLKGQKIFPSNNGVVIGDSVNDVPGNDLQAETGEHVVLSNTGKRTIDVSGYLVRDAGNNLLPVGQGYLLEPGEELRVYTGPGTNAEDAYYNGGTASVLNNGGDSLALWTADGKLADTFSN
;
A
#
# COMPACT_ATOMS: atom_id res chain seq x y z
N MET A 1 -71.83 4.49 -63.10
CA MET A 1 -70.62 4.63 -62.26
C MET A 1 -70.85 3.82 -61.00
N LYS A 2 -70.23 2.65 -60.78
CA LYS A 2 -68.85 2.45 -60.27
C LYS A 2 -68.70 3.13 -58.89
N LEU A 3 -68.33 2.53 -57.76
CA LEU A 3 -67.64 1.29 -57.33
C LEU A 3 -68.05 1.07 -55.84
N ARG A 4 -68.32 -0.15 -55.37
CA ARG A 4 -67.39 -1.07 -54.66
C ARG A 4 -66.57 -0.44 -53.53
N SER A 5 -66.93 -0.82 -52.30
CA SER A 5 -66.14 -0.74 -51.07
C SER A 5 -64.82 -1.48 -51.23
N LEU A 6 -63.71 -0.86 -50.82
CA LEU A 6 -62.44 -1.54 -50.55
C LEU A 6 -62.07 -1.31 -49.08
N ALA A 7 -61.85 -2.42 -48.38
CA ALA A 7 -61.22 -2.47 -47.08
C ALA A 7 -59.71 -2.16 -47.22
N VAL A 8 -59.19 -1.37 -46.28
CA VAL A 8 -57.74 -1.26 -46.05
C VAL A 8 -57.49 -1.85 -44.67
N GLY A 9 -56.78 -2.99 -44.64
CA GLY A 9 -56.29 -3.61 -43.41
C GLY A 9 -55.10 -2.82 -42.88
N ALA A 10 -55.13 -2.47 -41.60
CA ALA A 10 -53.99 -1.94 -40.88
C ALA A 10 -53.15 -3.11 -40.36
N LEU A 11 -51.90 -3.18 -40.82
CA LEU A 11 -50.88 -4.11 -40.35
C LEU A 11 -50.35 -3.60 -38.99
N ALA A 12 -50.63 -4.32 -37.91
CA ALA A 12 -50.07 -4.02 -36.59
C ALA A 12 -48.65 -4.60 -36.49
N ALA A 13 -47.64 -3.74 -36.55
CA ALA A 13 -46.26 -4.10 -36.22
C ALA A 13 -46.10 -4.06 -34.69
N CYS A 14 -45.99 -5.23 -34.05
CA CYS A 14 -45.56 -5.34 -32.67
C CYS A 14 -44.04 -5.11 -32.60
N LEU A 15 -43.62 -3.92 -32.17
CA LEU A 15 -42.26 -3.67 -31.73
C LEU A 15 -42.12 -4.24 -30.31
N ALA A 16 -41.40 -5.35 -30.19
CA ALA A 16 -40.92 -5.83 -28.90
C ALA A 16 -39.77 -4.91 -28.46
N THR A 17 -40.03 -3.99 -27.53
CA THR A 17 -39.00 -3.23 -26.86
C THR A 17 -38.39 -4.09 -25.77
N THR A 18 -37.19 -4.62 -26.03
CA THR A 18 -36.33 -5.17 -24.98
C THR A 18 -35.92 -4.01 -24.08
N ALA A 19 -36.55 -3.90 -22.91
CA ALA A 19 -36.09 -3.00 -21.86
C ALA A 19 -34.77 -3.57 -21.32
N LEU A 20 -33.65 -3.00 -21.77
CA LEU A 20 -32.39 -3.09 -21.04
C LEU A 20 -32.63 -2.36 -19.72
N SER A 21 -32.56 -3.10 -18.62
CA SER A 21 -32.43 -2.49 -17.29
C SER A 21 -31.18 -1.61 -17.32
N PRO A 22 -31.26 -0.33 -16.93
CA PRO A 22 -30.05 0.46 -16.77
C PRO A 22 -29.24 -0.19 -15.66
N ALA A 23 -27.97 -0.50 -15.94
CA ALA A 23 -26.98 -0.73 -14.90
C ALA A 23 -27.10 0.43 -13.91
N MET A 24 -27.31 0.13 -12.62
CA MET A 24 -27.30 1.17 -11.61
C MET A 24 -25.90 1.77 -11.63
N ALA A 25 -25.80 2.98 -12.18
CA ALA A 25 -24.60 3.77 -12.05
C ALA A 25 -24.36 3.98 -10.56
N ALA A 26 -23.19 3.57 -10.09
CA ALA A 26 -22.69 3.90 -8.77
C ALA A 26 -22.92 5.40 -8.50
N PRO A 27 -23.28 5.79 -7.26
CA PRO A 27 -23.49 7.19 -6.94
C PRO A 27 -22.23 7.97 -7.30
N LYS A 28 -22.36 8.99 -8.16
CA LYS A 28 -21.32 10.00 -8.34
C LYS A 28 -21.16 10.74 -7.02
N GLY A 29 -20.28 10.25 -6.16
CA GLY A 29 -19.77 10.99 -5.01
C GLY A 29 -19.11 12.28 -5.49
N ASP A 30 -19.11 13.30 -4.63
CA ASP A 30 -18.44 14.57 -4.86
C ASP A 30 -17.04 14.32 -5.42
N GLN A 31 -16.73 14.93 -6.56
CA GLN A 31 -15.48 14.77 -7.31
C GLN A 31 -14.27 15.45 -6.63
N ASP A 32 -14.28 15.60 -5.29
CA ASP A 32 -13.37 16.47 -4.55
C ASP A 32 -12.64 15.81 -3.35
N GLU A 33 -12.92 14.56 -2.97
CA GLU A 33 -12.24 13.95 -1.81
C GLU A 33 -11.33 12.77 -2.21
N THR A 34 -10.02 13.01 -2.17
CA THR A 34 -8.99 11.97 -2.25
C THR A 34 -9.21 10.94 -1.15
N ILE A 35 -9.29 9.67 -1.52
CA ILE A 35 -9.31 8.54 -0.60
C ILE A 35 -7.87 8.19 -0.23
N LEU A 36 -7.54 8.41 1.04
CA LEU A 36 -6.26 8.02 1.62
C LEU A 36 -6.40 6.66 2.33
N ILE A 37 -5.52 5.73 1.94
CA ILE A 37 -5.44 4.39 2.47
C ILE A 37 -4.08 4.19 3.16
N GLY A 38 -4.11 3.81 4.43
CA GLY A 38 -2.93 3.39 5.16
C GLY A 38 -2.50 1.98 4.74
N HIS A 39 -1.37 1.86 4.06
CA HIS A 39 -0.85 0.58 3.56
C HIS A 39 -0.46 -0.33 4.73
N ARG A 40 -0.99 -1.57 4.73
CA ARG A 40 -0.80 -2.59 5.78
C ARG A 40 -1.04 -2.04 7.18
N GLY A 41 -2.02 -1.16 7.32
CA GLY A 41 -2.21 -0.27 8.46
C GLY A 41 -1.47 1.06 8.31
N ALA A 42 -0.40 1.27 9.07
CA ALA A 42 0.51 2.40 8.89
C ALA A 42 1.94 1.88 8.97
N ALA A 43 2.31 1.05 8.00
CA ALA A 43 3.56 0.28 7.98
C ALA A 43 4.84 1.14 8.08
N GLY A 44 4.73 2.43 7.81
CA GLY A 44 5.84 3.36 7.96
C GLY A 44 6.17 3.67 9.41
N VAL A 45 5.25 3.47 10.36
CA VAL A 45 5.41 3.86 11.78
C VAL A 45 5.11 2.74 12.78
N ALA A 46 4.67 1.58 12.32
CA ALA A 46 4.37 0.39 13.11
C ALA A 46 4.59 -0.87 12.25
N PRO A 47 4.83 -2.06 12.84
CA PRO A 47 5.04 -3.30 12.08
C PRO A 47 3.84 -3.62 11.21
N GLU A 48 4.08 -3.86 9.92
CA GLU A 48 3.03 -4.04 8.91
C GLU A 48 2.09 -5.22 9.23
N ASN A 49 0.82 -5.11 8.87
CA ASN A 49 -0.20 -6.15 9.10
C ASN A 49 -0.30 -6.61 10.57
N THR A 50 -0.02 -5.72 11.53
CA THR A 50 -0.29 -5.95 12.97
C THR A 50 -1.46 -5.10 13.46
N LEU A 51 -2.02 -5.46 14.62
CA LEU A 51 -3.05 -4.64 15.26
C LEU A 51 -2.52 -3.24 15.61
N ALA A 52 -1.24 -3.14 15.99
CA ALA A 52 -0.58 -1.85 16.23
C ALA A 52 -0.55 -0.95 14.97
N ALA A 53 -0.25 -1.52 13.80
CA ALA A 53 -0.29 -0.77 12.55
C ALA A 53 -1.71 -0.38 12.13
N ILE A 54 -2.70 -1.25 12.33
CA ILE A 54 -4.11 -0.94 12.05
C ILE A 54 -4.62 0.20 12.95
N ASP A 55 -4.31 0.18 14.25
CA ASP A 55 -4.65 1.26 15.19
C ASP A 55 -3.92 2.56 14.85
N ALA A 56 -2.64 2.50 14.45
CA ALA A 56 -1.90 3.67 13.99
C ALA A 56 -2.51 4.26 12.70
N GLY A 57 -2.88 3.41 11.74
CA GLY A 57 -3.56 3.77 10.49
C GLY A 57 -4.92 4.41 10.75
N SER A 58 -5.74 3.81 11.60
CA SER A 58 -7.05 4.35 11.99
C SER A 58 -6.96 5.74 12.65
N ARG A 59 -5.92 5.99 13.44
CA ARG A 59 -5.70 7.29 14.10
C ARG A 59 -4.98 8.32 13.22
N SER A 60 -4.56 7.96 12.02
CA SER A 60 -3.81 8.84 11.11
C SER A 60 -4.68 9.88 10.41
N GLY A 61 -5.99 9.63 10.34
CA GLY A 61 -6.95 10.40 9.56
C GLY A 61 -7.11 9.93 8.12
N ALA A 62 -6.56 8.76 7.77
CA ALA A 62 -6.91 8.00 6.56
C ALA A 62 -8.36 7.49 6.62
N GLN A 63 -9.00 7.39 5.45
CA GLN A 63 -10.36 6.87 5.35
C GLN A 63 -10.36 5.34 5.42
N PHE A 64 -9.31 4.71 4.91
CA PHE A 64 -9.13 3.26 4.94
C PHE A 64 -7.76 2.87 5.48
N VAL A 65 -7.65 1.65 5.98
CA VAL A 65 -6.39 0.91 6.05
C VAL A 65 -6.44 -0.25 5.06
N GLU A 66 -5.31 -0.70 4.57
CA GLU A 66 -5.20 -1.90 3.74
C GLU A 66 -4.58 -3.04 4.57
N ILE A 67 -5.00 -4.28 4.28
CA ILE A 67 -4.50 -5.52 4.89
C ILE A 67 -4.36 -6.63 3.85
N ASP A 68 -3.44 -7.57 4.12
CA ASP A 68 -3.14 -8.69 3.24
C ASP A 68 -3.64 -10.01 3.82
N ILE A 69 -4.71 -10.60 3.29
CA ILE A 69 -5.25 -11.85 3.85
C ILE A 69 -4.66 -13.11 3.19
N GLN A 70 -4.31 -14.09 4.02
CA GLN A 70 -3.92 -15.44 3.63
C GLN A 70 -4.57 -16.50 4.54
N LEU A 71 -4.47 -17.78 4.16
CA LEU A 71 -4.96 -18.93 4.94
C LEU A 71 -3.79 -19.78 5.45
N SER A 72 -3.86 -20.20 6.70
CA SER A 72 -2.90 -21.13 7.29
C SER A 72 -3.06 -22.54 6.72
N ALA A 73 -2.14 -23.46 7.03
CA ALA A 73 -2.19 -24.85 6.57
C ALA A 73 -3.47 -25.59 7.02
N ASP A 74 -4.06 -25.16 8.13
CA ASP A 74 -5.32 -25.65 8.70
C ASP A 74 -6.53 -24.76 8.36
N GLY A 75 -6.39 -23.83 7.41
CA GLY A 75 -7.48 -23.06 6.81
C GLY A 75 -7.95 -21.86 7.63
N VAL A 76 -7.16 -21.39 8.58
CA VAL A 76 -7.49 -20.24 9.42
C VAL A 76 -7.04 -18.95 8.74
N PRO A 77 -7.91 -17.93 8.62
CA PRO A 77 -7.56 -16.67 7.99
C PRO A 77 -6.73 -15.77 8.90
N PHE A 78 -5.62 -15.27 8.38
CA PHE A 78 -4.71 -14.35 9.07
C PHE A 78 -4.21 -13.27 8.11
N ILE A 79 -3.68 -12.17 8.64
CA ILE A 79 -3.13 -11.10 7.81
C ILE A 79 -1.59 -11.11 7.78
N PHE A 80 -1.02 -11.14 6.58
CA PHE A 80 0.42 -11.18 6.34
C PHE A 80 0.74 -10.95 4.86
N HIS A 81 1.70 -10.07 4.56
CA HIS A 81 2.01 -9.70 3.17
C HIS A 81 2.81 -10.76 2.40
N ASP A 82 3.94 -11.20 2.96
CA ASP A 82 4.92 -11.99 2.21
C ASP A 82 4.51 -13.46 2.04
N ASN A 83 5.11 -14.13 1.07
CA ASN A 83 4.97 -15.58 0.92
C ASN A 83 5.75 -16.35 1.99
N THR A 84 6.71 -15.73 2.68
CA THR A 84 7.59 -16.37 3.68
C THR A 84 7.64 -15.53 4.95
N PRO A 85 7.78 -16.14 6.14
CA PRO A 85 7.83 -15.42 7.42
C PRO A 85 9.11 -14.61 7.68
N ALA A 86 10.18 -14.81 6.91
CA ALA A 86 11.53 -14.39 7.28
C ALA A 86 11.73 -12.88 7.50
N ARG A 87 11.08 -12.02 6.71
CA ARG A 87 11.36 -10.58 6.73
C ARG A 87 10.78 -9.88 7.96
N THR A 88 9.59 -10.30 8.40
CA THR A 88 8.79 -9.57 9.39
C THR A 88 8.48 -10.39 10.63
N THR A 89 9.19 -11.51 10.85
CA THR A 89 9.01 -12.32 12.05
C THR A 89 10.33 -12.87 12.60
N ASN A 90 10.29 -13.43 13.80
CA ASN A 90 11.39 -14.17 14.42
C ASN A 90 11.42 -15.68 14.06
N VAL A 91 10.89 -16.09 12.91
CA VAL A 91 10.79 -17.50 12.51
C VAL A 91 12.10 -18.28 12.58
N ALA A 92 13.24 -17.64 12.26
CA ALA A 92 14.55 -18.30 12.33
C ALA A 92 14.91 -18.76 13.76
N GLU A 93 14.36 -18.08 14.78
CA GLU A 93 14.55 -18.42 16.19
C GLU A 93 13.54 -19.46 16.66
N VAL A 94 12.27 -19.31 16.29
CA VAL A 94 11.16 -20.16 16.75
C VAL A 94 11.09 -21.49 15.99
N PHE A 95 11.31 -21.46 14.68
CA PHE A 95 11.29 -22.61 13.77
C PHE A 95 12.54 -22.61 12.84
N PRO A 96 13.74 -22.87 13.39
CA PRO A 96 14.98 -22.85 12.60
C PRO A 96 14.90 -23.78 11.38
N GLY A 97 15.28 -23.27 10.20
CA GLY A 97 15.24 -24.01 8.95
C GLY A 97 13.92 -23.91 8.17
N ARG A 98 12.91 -23.19 8.69
CA ARG A 98 11.63 -22.92 8.00
C ARG A 98 11.50 -21.46 7.53
N GLU A 99 12.59 -20.70 7.48
CA GLU A 99 12.58 -19.28 7.12
C GLU A 99 12.07 -19.06 5.69
N ALA A 100 12.39 -20.00 4.80
CA ALA A 100 12.00 -19.97 3.39
C ALA A 100 10.74 -20.80 3.08
N ASP A 101 10.12 -21.41 4.10
CA ASP A 101 8.87 -22.13 3.89
C ASP A 101 7.75 -21.15 3.56
N PRO A 102 6.76 -21.54 2.73
CA PRO A 102 5.56 -20.74 2.55
C PRO A 102 4.89 -20.46 3.89
N ILE A 103 4.50 -19.22 4.17
CA ILE A 103 3.80 -18.84 5.40
C ILE A 103 2.50 -19.63 5.56
N THR A 104 1.86 -19.98 4.44
CA THR A 104 0.64 -20.79 4.38
C THR A 104 0.87 -22.28 4.69
N SER A 105 2.12 -22.72 4.85
CA SER A 105 2.47 -24.09 5.30
C SER A 105 2.48 -24.24 6.83
N PHE A 106 2.38 -23.14 7.57
CA PHE A 106 2.29 -23.14 9.02
C PHE A 106 0.82 -23.28 9.45
N THR A 107 0.58 -24.06 10.50
CA THR A 107 -0.73 -24.07 11.18
C THR A 107 -0.95 -22.79 11.96
N TRP A 108 -2.19 -22.45 12.27
CA TRP A 108 -2.50 -21.28 13.08
C TRP A 108 -1.83 -21.31 14.46
N ALA A 109 -1.70 -22.49 15.07
CA ALA A 109 -1.01 -22.65 16.34
C ALA A 109 0.51 -22.41 16.24
N GLU A 110 1.12 -22.63 15.08
CA GLU A 110 2.52 -22.29 14.83
C GLU A 110 2.68 -20.79 14.57
N LEU A 111 1.80 -20.20 13.75
CA LEU A 111 1.82 -18.76 13.44
C LEU A 111 1.70 -17.89 14.71
N GLN A 112 0.85 -18.29 15.66
CA GLN A 112 0.70 -17.60 16.96
C GLN A 112 1.96 -17.62 17.84
N GLN A 113 2.97 -18.44 17.54
CA GLN A 113 4.24 -18.46 18.28
C GLN A 113 5.24 -17.42 17.75
N LEU A 114 4.97 -16.82 16.59
CA LEU A 114 5.85 -15.85 15.97
C LEU A 114 5.62 -14.45 16.54
N ASP A 115 6.72 -13.76 16.82
CA ASP A 115 6.75 -12.32 17.05
C ASP A 115 6.85 -11.64 15.67
N ALA A 116 5.89 -10.78 15.37
CA ALA A 116 5.76 -10.00 14.14
C ALA A 116 5.97 -8.50 14.35
N GLY A 117 6.60 -8.08 15.45
CA GLY A 117 6.83 -6.66 15.77
C GLY A 117 8.27 -6.29 16.11
N SER A 118 9.04 -7.19 16.72
CA SER A 118 10.42 -6.96 17.15
C SER A 118 11.36 -6.59 15.99
N TYR A 119 11.07 -7.05 14.77
CA TYR A 119 11.83 -6.65 13.57
C TYR A 119 11.68 -5.14 13.27
N PHE A 120 10.56 -4.53 13.67
CA PHE A 120 10.27 -3.14 13.40
C PHE A 120 10.98 -2.21 14.39
N SER A 121 10.77 -2.47 15.69
CA SER A 121 11.48 -1.83 16.80
C SER A 121 11.21 -2.59 18.11
N ALA A 122 12.02 -2.34 19.13
CA ALA A 122 11.83 -2.93 20.46
C ALA A 122 10.52 -2.50 21.18
N GLU A 123 9.86 -1.43 20.71
CA GLU A 123 8.57 -0.99 21.26
C GLU A 123 7.45 -1.99 20.93
N PHE A 124 7.57 -2.72 19.81
CA PHE A 124 6.57 -3.65 19.32
C PHE A 124 6.90 -5.12 19.64
N THR A 125 7.83 -5.36 20.57
CA THR A 125 8.16 -6.73 20.97
C THR A 125 6.93 -7.45 21.53
N GLY A 126 6.67 -8.64 20.98
CA GLY A 126 5.52 -9.47 21.33
C GLY A 126 4.25 -9.20 20.54
N GLU A 127 4.24 -8.24 19.59
CA GLU A 127 3.16 -8.16 18.60
C GLU A 127 3.12 -9.47 17.81
N GLY A 128 1.93 -10.06 17.68
CA GLY A 128 1.73 -11.33 16.97
C GLY A 128 1.16 -11.13 15.57
N ILE A 129 1.16 -12.19 14.77
CA ILE A 129 0.42 -12.24 13.50
C ILE A 129 -1.09 -12.22 13.82
N PRO A 130 -1.86 -11.22 13.37
CA PRO A 130 -3.27 -11.13 13.70
C PRO A 130 -4.12 -12.15 12.93
N HIS A 131 -5.12 -12.68 13.63
CA HIS A 131 -6.23 -13.36 12.98
C HIS A 131 -7.12 -12.31 12.27
N PHE A 132 -7.82 -12.74 11.23
CA PHE A 132 -8.64 -11.83 10.42
C PHE A 132 -9.79 -11.17 11.21
N ASP A 133 -10.42 -11.87 12.17
CA ASP A 133 -11.47 -11.29 13.04
C ASP A 133 -10.99 -10.06 13.84
N ALA A 134 -9.77 -10.12 14.37
CA ALA A 134 -9.20 -9.10 15.23
C ALA A 134 -8.98 -7.76 14.50
N VAL A 135 -8.94 -7.77 13.16
CA VAL A 135 -8.82 -6.56 12.35
C VAL A 135 -10.05 -5.68 12.52
N ALA A 136 -11.25 -6.25 12.35
CA ALA A 136 -12.48 -5.49 12.45
C ALA A 136 -12.68 -4.89 13.86
N ASP A 137 -12.30 -5.64 14.90
CA ASP A 137 -12.31 -5.18 16.29
C ASP A 137 -11.31 -4.04 16.58
N ALA A 138 -10.18 -3.99 15.85
CA ALA A 138 -9.14 -2.99 16.04
C ALA A 138 -9.42 -1.65 15.34
N LEU A 139 -10.37 -1.60 14.40
CA LEU A 139 -10.76 -0.37 13.73
C LEU A 139 -11.49 0.59 14.69
N ASN A 140 -11.34 1.89 14.47
CA ASN A 140 -11.96 2.93 15.31
C ASN A 140 -13.46 3.17 15.02
N GLY A 141 -14.08 2.37 14.13
CA GLY A 141 -15.46 2.54 13.67
C GLY A 141 -15.68 3.65 12.63
N GLU A 142 -14.69 4.52 12.39
CA GLU A 142 -14.71 5.57 11.36
C GLU A 142 -13.95 5.13 10.10
N THR A 143 -12.84 4.44 10.26
CA THR A 143 -11.96 3.94 9.20
C THR A 143 -12.52 2.64 8.59
N GLY A 144 -12.50 2.55 7.26
CA GLY A 144 -12.79 1.32 6.53
C GLY A 144 -11.54 0.49 6.25
N VAL A 145 -11.72 -0.61 5.51
CA VAL A 145 -10.62 -1.50 5.18
C VAL A 145 -10.64 -1.96 3.72
N PHE A 146 -9.45 -1.92 3.13
CA PHE A 146 -9.08 -2.51 1.86
C PHE A 146 -8.52 -3.90 2.15
N ILE A 147 -9.12 -4.96 1.60
CA ILE A 147 -8.69 -6.34 1.85
C ILE A 147 -8.02 -6.87 0.59
N GLU A 148 -6.70 -7.03 0.62
CA GLU A 148 -5.98 -7.72 -0.46
C GLU A 148 -6.12 -9.23 -0.30
N ILE A 149 -6.88 -9.84 -1.21
CA ILE A 149 -6.85 -11.28 -1.40
C ILE A 149 -5.57 -11.62 -2.17
N LYS A 150 -4.60 -12.23 -1.48
CA LYS A 150 -3.40 -12.79 -2.10
C LYS A 150 -3.74 -13.94 -3.06
N SER A 151 -2.74 -14.46 -3.77
CA SER A 151 -2.96 -15.50 -4.78
C SER A 151 -3.67 -16.74 -4.18
N PRO A 152 -4.83 -17.15 -4.74
CA PRO A 152 -5.56 -18.35 -4.28
C PRO A 152 -4.76 -19.65 -4.45
N ALA A 153 -3.70 -19.65 -5.26
CA ALA A 153 -2.77 -20.78 -5.34
C ALA A 153 -2.09 -21.06 -3.99
N ASN A 154 -1.83 -20.01 -3.21
CA ASN A 154 -1.24 -20.12 -1.87
C ASN A 154 -2.29 -20.31 -0.77
N SER A 155 -3.51 -19.78 -1.00
CA SER A 155 -4.64 -19.82 -0.06
C SER A 155 -5.94 -20.28 -0.75
N PRO A 156 -6.11 -21.58 -1.07
CA PRO A 156 -7.26 -22.05 -1.84
C PRO A 156 -8.59 -21.78 -1.10
N GLY A 157 -9.50 -21.07 -1.76
CA GLY A 157 -10.83 -20.77 -1.21
C GLY A 157 -10.91 -19.50 -0.36
N VAL A 158 -9.82 -18.73 -0.26
CA VAL A 158 -9.78 -17.46 0.47
C VAL A 158 -10.90 -16.49 0.06
N GLU A 159 -11.33 -16.51 -1.20
CA GLU A 159 -12.42 -15.64 -1.69
C GLU A 159 -13.74 -15.96 -0.99
N GLN A 160 -14.04 -17.25 -0.83
CA GLN A 160 -15.24 -17.69 -0.12
C GLN A 160 -15.11 -17.39 1.38
N VAL A 161 -13.93 -17.59 1.97
CA VAL A 161 -13.69 -17.28 3.38
C VAL A 161 -13.94 -15.79 3.65
N VAL A 162 -13.37 -14.88 2.85
CA VAL A 162 -13.61 -13.45 3.01
C VAL A 162 -15.10 -13.13 2.88
N ALA A 163 -15.76 -13.62 1.84
CA ALA A 163 -17.19 -13.38 1.63
C ALA A 163 -18.06 -13.91 2.79
N ASP A 164 -17.74 -15.08 3.33
CA ASP A 164 -18.45 -15.66 4.47
C ASP A 164 -18.27 -14.81 5.73
N TYR A 165 -17.07 -14.26 5.97
CA TYR A 165 -16.84 -13.33 7.08
C TYR A 165 -17.64 -12.05 6.92
N LEU A 166 -17.60 -11.42 5.74
CA LEU A 166 -18.39 -10.21 5.45
C LEU A 166 -19.89 -10.46 5.67
N ALA A 167 -20.40 -11.62 5.25
CA ALA A 167 -21.82 -11.95 5.37
C ALA A 167 -22.28 -12.40 6.76
N THR A 168 -21.39 -12.97 7.59
CA THR A 168 -21.80 -13.70 8.82
C THR A 168 -21.16 -13.21 10.10
N ASP A 169 -19.99 -12.58 10.05
CA ASP A 169 -19.38 -11.98 11.23
C ASP A 169 -20.01 -10.60 11.51
N PRO A 170 -20.48 -10.33 12.74
CA PRO A 170 -21.19 -9.09 13.04
C PRO A 170 -20.37 -7.82 12.83
N GLN A 171 -19.05 -7.85 13.05
CA GLN A 171 -18.21 -6.65 12.91
C GLN A 171 -17.92 -6.38 11.44
N TRP A 172 -17.58 -7.43 10.69
CA TRP A 172 -17.38 -7.34 9.25
C TRP A 172 -18.65 -6.92 8.50
N SER A 173 -19.79 -7.53 8.83
CA SER A 173 -21.08 -7.17 8.25
C SER A 173 -21.45 -5.71 8.54
N ALA A 174 -21.15 -5.20 9.74
CA ALA A 174 -21.39 -3.79 10.07
C ALA A 174 -20.51 -2.82 9.25
N LEU A 175 -19.28 -3.20 8.92
CA LEU A 175 -18.41 -2.42 8.04
C LEU A 175 -18.90 -2.46 6.59
N GLU A 176 -19.32 -3.62 6.10
CA GLU A 176 -19.89 -3.80 4.77
C GLU A 176 -21.16 -2.95 4.60
N ASP A 177 -22.12 -3.06 5.53
CA ASP A 177 -23.36 -2.27 5.55
C ASP A 177 -23.09 -0.75 5.58
N ALA A 178 -21.97 -0.34 6.16
CA ALA A 178 -21.54 1.05 6.22
C ALA A 178 -20.76 1.52 4.97
N GLY A 179 -20.57 0.66 3.97
CA GLY A 179 -19.80 0.94 2.76
C GLY A 179 -18.30 1.12 3.04
N LYS A 180 -17.77 0.41 4.04
CA LYS A 180 -16.40 0.56 4.54
C LYS A 180 -15.48 -0.61 4.16
N ILE A 181 -15.87 -1.40 3.18
CA ILE A 181 -15.09 -2.52 2.66
C ILE A 181 -14.85 -2.30 1.17
N GLU A 182 -13.61 -2.44 0.73
CA GLU A 182 -13.23 -2.65 -0.68
C GLU A 182 -12.28 -3.85 -0.72
N VAL A 183 -12.42 -4.70 -1.73
CA VAL A 183 -11.54 -5.87 -1.92
C VAL A 183 -10.62 -5.61 -3.10
N LEU A 184 -9.38 -6.08 -3.01
CA LEU A 184 -8.40 -5.93 -4.08
C LEU A 184 -7.60 -7.20 -4.29
N SER A 185 -7.05 -7.35 -5.49
CA SER A 185 -6.11 -8.43 -5.79
C SER A 185 -5.30 -8.12 -7.05
N PHE A 186 -4.07 -8.63 -7.09
CA PHE A 186 -3.29 -8.76 -8.33
C PHE A 186 -3.78 -9.92 -9.21
N ASP A 187 -4.48 -10.91 -8.64
CA ASP A 187 -4.97 -12.07 -9.37
C ASP A 187 -6.37 -11.80 -9.94
N ALA A 188 -6.43 -11.52 -11.24
CA ALA A 188 -7.70 -11.24 -11.92
C ALA A 188 -8.69 -12.43 -11.87
N THR A 189 -8.22 -13.67 -11.70
CA THR A 189 -9.11 -14.83 -11.54
C THR A 189 -9.75 -14.82 -10.16
N SER A 190 -8.98 -14.49 -9.12
CA SER A 190 -9.46 -14.29 -7.76
C SER A 190 -10.55 -13.21 -7.71
N ASN A 191 -10.27 -12.04 -8.29
CA ASN A 191 -11.21 -10.92 -8.36
C ASN A 191 -12.52 -11.29 -9.07
N LYS A 192 -12.46 -11.95 -10.24
CA LYS A 192 -13.65 -12.42 -10.95
C LYS A 192 -14.48 -13.39 -10.11
N LYS A 193 -13.84 -14.33 -9.44
CA LYS A 193 -14.51 -15.28 -8.55
C LYS A 193 -15.15 -14.58 -7.36
N PHE A 194 -14.45 -13.63 -6.74
CA PHE A 194 -15.00 -12.86 -5.62
C PHE A 194 -16.21 -12.03 -6.06
N ALA A 195 -16.16 -11.38 -7.22
CA ALA A 195 -17.29 -10.65 -7.80
C ALA A 195 -18.53 -11.54 -8.07
N GLU A 196 -18.35 -12.84 -8.33
CA GLU A 196 -19.46 -13.79 -8.43
C GLU A 196 -20.06 -14.14 -7.06
N ILE A 197 -19.25 -14.18 -6.00
CA ILE A 197 -19.65 -14.59 -4.64
C ILE A 197 -20.30 -13.41 -3.88
N ALA A 198 -19.70 -12.22 -3.97
CA ALA A 198 -20.08 -11.01 -3.24
C ALA A 198 -20.15 -9.78 -4.17
N PRO A 199 -21.11 -9.74 -5.11
CA PRO A 199 -21.18 -8.72 -6.17
C PRO A 199 -21.46 -7.28 -5.68
N GLU A 200 -21.88 -7.12 -4.42
CA GLU A 200 -22.18 -5.81 -3.83
C GLU A 200 -20.94 -5.15 -3.19
N VAL A 201 -19.86 -5.91 -2.99
CA VAL A 201 -18.62 -5.42 -2.40
C VAL A 201 -17.75 -4.78 -3.50
N PRO A 202 -17.37 -3.50 -3.38
CA PRO A 202 -16.52 -2.84 -4.35
C PRO A 202 -15.18 -3.56 -4.56
N LEU A 203 -14.73 -3.60 -5.81
CA LEU A 203 -13.53 -4.35 -6.18
C LEU A 203 -12.51 -3.51 -6.93
N GLN A 204 -11.24 -3.62 -6.53
CA GLN A 204 -10.09 -3.05 -7.22
C GLN A 204 -9.26 -4.13 -7.89
N GLN A 205 -8.98 -3.96 -9.19
CA GLN A 205 -7.96 -4.77 -9.87
C GLN A 205 -6.59 -4.10 -9.76
N LEU A 206 -5.62 -4.80 -9.18
CA LEU A 206 -4.23 -4.35 -9.18
C LEU A 206 -3.48 -4.88 -10.40
N VAL A 207 -2.73 -4.00 -11.06
CA VAL A 207 -1.76 -4.35 -12.11
C VAL A 207 -0.56 -3.41 -11.99
N GLY A 208 0.67 -3.93 -12.10
CA GLY A 208 1.87 -3.12 -11.88
C GLY A 208 2.05 -1.93 -12.84
N THR A 209 1.49 -2.03 -14.06
CA THR A 209 1.51 -0.97 -15.06
C THR A 209 0.18 -0.96 -15.82
N VAL A 210 -0.32 0.22 -16.19
CA VAL A 210 -1.58 0.37 -16.92
C VAL A 210 -1.53 -0.38 -18.26
N PRO A 211 -2.41 -1.38 -18.49
CA PRO A 211 -2.39 -2.19 -19.71
C PRO A 211 -3.06 -1.47 -20.89
N SER A 212 -3.35 -2.22 -21.95
CA SER A 212 -4.07 -1.71 -23.13
C SER A 212 -5.53 -1.36 -22.82
N GLU A 213 -6.16 -0.58 -23.72
CA GLU A 213 -7.58 -0.23 -23.60
C GLU A 213 -8.50 -1.46 -23.62
N SER A 214 -8.15 -2.50 -24.41
CA SER A 214 -8.93 -3.73 -24.46
C SER A 214 -8.87 -4.50 -23.15
N GLU A 215 -7.70 -4.56 -22.51
CA GLU A 215 -7.56 -5.21 -21.21
C GLU A 215 -8.28 -4.43 -20.12
N LEU A 216 -8.24 -3.09 -20.15
CA LEU A 216 -9.02 -2.26 -19.22
C LEU A 216 -10.52 -2.44 -19.39
N ALA A 217 -11.01 -2.63 -20.62
CA ALA A 217 -12.41 -2.94 -20.88
C ALA A 217 -12.83 -4.33 -20.36
N GLU A 218 -11.91 -5.30 -20.33
CA GLU A 218 -12.15 -6.59 -19.66
C GLU A 218 -12.17 -6.44 -18.14
N ILE A 219 -11.30 -5.59 -17.58
CA ILE A 219 -11.23 -5.31 -16.15
C ILE A 219 -12.51 -4.61 -15.66
N SER A 220 -13.00 -3.61 -16.40
CA SER A 220 -14.22 -2.87 -16.02
C SER A 220 -15.50 -3.68 -16.09
N ALA A 221 -15.44 -4.93 -16.57
CA ALA A 221 -16.58 -5.86 -16.52
C ALA A 221 -16.76 -6.50 -15.13
N PHE A 222 -15.75 -6.47 -14.26
CA PHE A 222 -15.81 -7.12 -12.94
C PHE A 222 -15.21 -6.30 -11.78
N ALA A 223 -14.51 -5.19 -12.06
CA ALA A 223 -13.94 -4.31 -11.05
C ALA A 223 -14.46 -2.88 -11.19
N ASP A 224 -14.56 -2.17 -10.05
CA ASP A 224 -14.99 -0.78 -9.95
C ASP A 224 -13.82 0.19 -10.04
N SER A 225 -12.64 -0.25 -9.60
CA SER A 225 -11.43 0.56 -9.58
C SER A 225 -10.20 -0.21 -10.06
N PHE A 226 -9.15 0.53 -10.39
CA PHE A 226 -7.88 0.03 -10.88
C PHE A 226 -6.74 0.63 -10.07
N GLY A 227 -5.85 -0.22 -9.55
CA GLY A 227 -4.67 0.19 -8.80
C GLY A 227 -3.36 -0.14 -9.53
N THR A 228 -2.43 0.81 -9.57
CA THR A 228 -1.12 0.63 -10.23
C THR A 228 0.03 1.25 -9.45
N ASN A 229 1.27 0.86 -9.80
CA ASN A 229 2.45 1.51 -9.24
C ASN A 229 2.53 2.97 -9.75
N TYR A 230 2.57 3.93 -8.81
CA TYR A 230 2.61 5.35 -9.14
C TYR A 230 3.81 5.74 -10.02
N ARG A 231 4.96 5.07 -9.88
CA ARG A 231 6.19 5.35 -10.64
C ARG A 231 6.05 5.04 -12.13
N THR A 232 5.12 4.16 -12.49
CA THR A 232 4.88 3.75 -13.89
C THR A 232 3.68 4.45 -14.52
N LEU A 233 2.92 5.21 -13.73
CA LEU A 233 1.72 5.90 -14.20
C LEU A 233 2.11 7.21 -14.89
N ASP A 234 1.66 7.36 -16.13
CA ASP A 234 1.73 8.62 -16.88
C ASP A 234 0.33 9.17 -17.19
N GLU A 235 0.27 10.37 -17.75
CA GLU A 235 -1.00 11.01 -18.13
C GLU A 235 -1.81 10.15 -19.10
N ALA A 236 -1.15 9.52 -20.08
CA ALA A 236 -1.83 8.67 -21.05
C ALA A 236 -2.46 7.43 -20.38
N GLY A 237 -1.76 6.80 -19.45
CA GLY A 237 -2.25 5.69 -18.64
C GLY A 237 -3.43 6.10 -17.76
N ALA A 238 -3.33 7.22 -17.05
CA ALA A 238 -4.41 7.75 -16.23
C ALA A 238 -5.68 8.02 -17.06
N GLN A 239 -5.52 8.60 -18.26
CA GLN A 239 -6.65 8.84 -19.16
C GLN A 239 -7.26 7.53 -19.69
N ARG A 240 -6.45 6.49 -19.99
CA ARG A 240 -6.97 5.18 -20.41
C ARG A 240 -7.83 4.54 -19.32
N VAL A 241 -7.38 4.56 -18.05
CA VAL A 241 -8.15 4.01 -16.93
C VAL A 241 -9.48 4.75 -16.77
N LYS A 242 -9.46 6.09 -16.78
CA LYS A 242 -10.67 6.90 -16.69
C LYS A 242 -11.62 6.70 -17.86
N ALA A 243 -11.09 6.55 -19.08
CA ALA A 243 -11.89 6.26 -20.27
C ALA A 243 -12.59 4.89 -20.21
N ALA A 244 -12.00 3.93 -19.48
CA ALA A 244 -12.62 2.63 -19.19
C ALA A 244 -13.72 2.69 -18.11
N GLY A 245 -13.92 3.85 -17.47
CA GLY A 245 -14.94 4.06 -16.43
C GLY A 245 -14.53 3.58 -15.03
N LEU A 246 -13.25 3.30 -14.82
CA LEU A 246 -12.71 2.79 -13.55
C LEU A 246 -12.23 3.94 -12.65
N GLY A 247 -12.44 3.80 -11.33
CA GLY A 247 -11.74 4.62 -10.35
C GLY A 247 -10.23 4.38 -10.41
N LEU A 248 -9.41 5.41 -10.22
CA LEU A 248 -7.95 5.29 -10.33
C LEU A 248 -7.28 5.39 -8.95
N GLY A 249 -6.54 4.35 -8.59
CA GLY A 249 -5.70 4.29 -7.40
C GLY A 249 -4.24 4.02 -7.71
N VAL A 250 -3.36 4.40 -6.78
CA VAL A 250 -1.93 4.09 -6.86
C VAL A 250 -1.33 3.67 -5.52
N TYR A 251 -0.27 2.86 -5.60
CA TYR A 251 0.56 2.42 -4.48
C TYR A 251 2.05 2.50 -4.87
N THR A 252 3.02 2.55 -3.95
CA THR A 252 2.90 2.90 -2.53
C THR A 252 3.45 4.31 -2.35
N VAL A 253 2.59 5.28 -2.02
CA VAL A 253 2.88 6.72 -2.04
C VAL A 253 3.37 7.17 -0.66
N ASN A 254 4.68 7.32 -0.54
CA ASN A 254 5.33 7.57 0.75
C ASN A 254 5.88 8.98 0.95
N SER A 255 5.84 9.84 -0.07
CA SER A 255 6.27 11.24 0.01
C SER A 255 5.18 12.20 -0.44
N ALA A 256 5.26 13.46 0.01
CA ALA A 256 4.32 14.49 -0.37
C ALA A 256 4.42 14.83 -1.87
N GLU A 257 5.63 14.75 -2.42
CA GLU A 257 5.93 14.96 -3.83
C GLU A 257 5.25 13.88 -4.70
N ALA A 258 5.38 12.61 -4.31
CA ALA A 258 4.70 11.50 -5.00
C ALA A 258 3.18 11.61 -4.89
N ALA A 259 2.67 12.03 -3.73
CA ALA A 259 1.24 12.27 -3.55
C ALA A 259 0.74 13.39 -4.47
N GLN A 260 1.43 14.52 -4.51
CA GLN A 260 1.05 15.63 -5.38
C GLN A 260 1.11 15.25 -6.86
N ALA A 261 2.20 14.60 -7.29
CA ALA A 261 2.33 14.14 -8.67
C ALA A 261 1.21 13.17 -9.08
N SER A 262 0.80 12.27 -8.17
CA SER A 262 -0.33 11.35 -8.40
C SER A 262 -1.67 12.11 -8.52
N LEU A 263 -1.90 13.09 -7.64
CA LEU A 263 -3.09 13.93 -7.70
C LEU A 263 -3.16 14.79 -8.97
N ASP A 264 -2.02 15.26 -9.48
CA ASP A 264 -1.95 16.02 -10.73
C ASP A 264 -2.32 15.16 -11.95
N LEU A 265 -2.13 13.84 -11.88
CA LEU A 265 -2.65 12.86 -12.86
C LEU A 265 -4.14 12.54 -12.64
N GLY A 266 -4.73 13.10 -11.59
CA GLY A 266 -6.12 12.92 -11.15
C GLY A 266 -6.37 11.52 -10.59
N VAL A 267 -5.40 10.95 -9.88
CA VAL A 267 -5.60 9.77 -9.04
C VAL A 267 -6.54 10.13 -7.88
N GLU A 268 -7.45 9.22 -7.55
CA GLU A 268 -8.46 9.40 -6.50
C GLU A 268 -8.10 8.66 -5.22
N ARG A 269 -7.36 7.55 -5.31
CA ARG A 269 -7.00 6.67 -4.19
C ARG A 269 -5.48 6.63 -4.02
N LEU A 270 -4.99 7.05 -2.86
CA LEU A 270 -3.56 7.00 -2.51
C LEU A 270 -3.34 5.99 -1.40
N THR A 271 -2.62 4.92 -1.69
CA THR A 271 -2.19 3.93 -0.69
C THR A 271 -0.74 4.18 -0.31
N GLY A 272 -0.44 4.35 0.99
CA GLY A 272 0.90 4.68 1.46
C GLY A 272 1.19 4.30 2.91
N ASP A 273 2.46 4.14 3.25
CA ASP A 273 2.95 3.68 4.56
C ASP A 273 2.88 4.76 5.64
N PHE A 274 2.84 6.04 5.22
CA PHE A 274 2.83 7.21 6.08
C PHE A 274 1.52 8.02 5.96
N PRO A 275 0.35 7.41 6.22
CA PRO A 275 -0.93 8.07 5.97
C PRO A 275 -1.09 9.36 6.79
N ARG A 276 -0.51 9.44 7.99
CA ARG A 276 -0.54 10.68 8.79
C ARG A 276 0.18 11.83 8.08
N GLN A 277 1.33 11.58 7.46
CA GLN A 277 2.13 12.59 6.77
C GLN A 277 1.41 13.06 5.51
N ILE A 278 0.89 12.13 4.71
CA ILE A 278 0.11 12.47 3.51
C ILE A 278 -1.14 13.25 3.90
N GLN A 279 -1.87 12.85 4.96
CA GLN A 279 -3.04 13.59 5.42
C GLN A 279 -2.71 15.03 5.87
N ARG A 280 -1.51 15.25 6.43
CA ARG A 280 -1.03 16.60 6.78
C ARG A 280 -0.74 17.42 5.53
N HIS A 281 -0.11 16.81 4.52
CA HIS A 281 0.13 17.43 3.21
C HIS A 281 -1.19 17.87 2.56
N LEU A 282 -2.17 16.97 2.45
CA LEU A 282 -3.50 17.26 1.88
C LEU A 282 -4.23 18.40 2.61
N LYS A 283 -3.98 18.57 3.91
CA LYS A 283 -4.56 19.64 4.73
C LYS A 283 -3.72 20.93 4.76
N GLY A 284 -2.64 21.02 3.97
CA GLY A 284 -1.73 22.17 3.96
C GLY A 284 -1.01 22.39 5.29
N GLN A 285 -0.85 21.34 6.10
CA GLN A 285 -0.19 21.40 7.40
C GLN A 285 1.30 21.07 7.27
N LYS A 286 2.11 21.49 8.25
CA LYS A 286 3.53 21.08 8.33
C LYS A 286 3.63 19.55 8.40
N ILE A 287 4.13 18.89 7.36
CA ILE A 287 4.13 17.42 7.23
C ILE A 287 4.82 16.75 8.43
N PHE A 288 6.00 17.26 8.81
CA PHE A 288 6.78 16.79 9.96
C PHE A 288 6.88 17.88 11.04
N PRO A 289 5.96 17.94 12.03
CA PRO A 289 5.95 18.97 13.06
C PRO A 289 7.28 19.08 13.82
N SER A 290 7.88 17.93 14.10
CA SER A 290 9.11 17.79 14.88
C SER A 290 10.39 18.05 14.08
N ASN A 291 10.33 18.10 12.75
CA ASN A 291 11.54 18.31 11.94
C ASN A 291 12.14 19.70 12.20
N ASN A 292 13.44 19.70 12.48
CA ASN A 292 14.30 20.84 12.82
C ASN A 292 15.13 21.37 11.64
N GLY A 293 15.03 20.76 10.46
CA GLY A 293 15.65 21.21 9.22
C GLY A 293 16.42 20.15 8.43
N VAL A 294 16.58 18.93 8.97
CA VAL A 294 17.23 17.84 8.23
C VAL A 294 16.20 17.11 7.37
N VAL A 295 16.53 16.93 6.10
CA VAL A 295 15.70 16.25 5.10
C VAL A 295 16.53 15.23 4.34
N ILE A 296 15.88 14.30 3.66
CA ILE A 296 16.50 13.49 2.63
C ILE A 296 16.50 14.31 1.34
N GLY A 297 17.66 14.82 0.95
CA GLY A 297 17.81 15.66 -0.23
C GLY A 297 17.85 14.87 -1.54
N ASP A 298 18.42 13.66 -1.50
CA ASP A 298 18.53 12.77 -2.64
C ASP A 298 18.78 11.31 -2.19
N SER A 299 18.58 10.37 -3.10
CA SER A 299 18.95 8.97 -2.95
C SER A 299 19.54 8.44 -4.24
N VAL A 300 20.79 7.96 -4.16
CA VAL A 300 21.52 7.40 -5.30
C VAL A 300 21.42 5.88 -5.21
N ASN A 301 20.47 5.30 -5.95
CA ASN A 301 20.12 3.89 -5.85
C ASN A 301 20.76 3.01 -6.95
N ASP A 302 21.18 3.59 -8.07
CA ASP A 302 21.75 2.85 -9.20
C ASP A 302 23.08 3.48 -9.61
N VAL A 303 24.17 2.93 -9.08
CA VAL A 303 25.52 3.39 -9.40
C VAL A 303 26.12 2.56 -10.53
N PRO A 304 26.96 3.14 -11.42
CA PRO A 304 27.59 2.36 -12.48
C PRO A 304 28.41 1.19 -11.90
N GLY A 305 28.06 -0.04 -12.28
CA GLY A 305 28.78 -1.24 -11.85
C GLY A 305 28.03 -2.02 -10.78
N ASN A 306 28.67 -2.26 -9.63
CA ASN A 306 28.09 -2.98 -8.50
C ASN A 306 27.67 -1.99 -7.42
N ASP A 307 26.52 -2.15 -6.80
CA ASP A 307 26.06 -1.16 -5.82
C ASP A 307 26.96 -1.08 -4.58
N LEU A 308 27.53 -2.23 -4.20
CA LEU A 308 28.54 -2.36 -3.15
C LEU A 308 29.95 -2.00 -3.66
N GLN A 309 30.14 -0.72 -3.97
CA GLN A 309 31.44 -0.15 -4.32
C GLN A 309 31.95 0.73 -3.19
N ALA A 310 33.23 0.57 -2.86
CA ALA A 310 33.87 1.46 -1.90
C ALA A 310 33.88 2.88 -2.45
N GLU A 311 33.51 3.84 -1.59
CA GLU A 311 33.50 5.30 -1.88
C GLU A 311 32.45 5.80 -2.90
N THR A 312 32.01 4.96 -3.84
CA THR A 312 31.09 5.37 -4.92
C THR A 312 29.82 4.52 -5.00
N GLY A 313 29.52 3.78 -3.93
CA GLY A 313 28.32 2.95 -3.82
C GLY A 313 27.03 3.76 -3.66
N GLU A 314 25.94 3.02 -3.54
CA GLU A 314 24.64 3.55 -3.14
C GLU A 314 24.73 4.40 -1.86
N HIS A 315 24.00 5.51 -1.84
CA HIS A 315 23.95 6.38 -0.67
C HIS A 315 22.71 7.26 -0.65
N VAL A 316 22.38 7.70 0.56
CA VAL A 316 21.35 8.69 0.82
C VAL A 316 22.01 10.01 1.17
N VAL A 317 21.51 11.12 0.63
CA VAL A 317 22.01 12.46 0.94
C VAL A 317 21.09 13.09 1.98
N LEU A 318 21.62 13.38 3.16
CA LEU A 318 20.94 14.15 4.20
C LEU A 318 21.38 15.61 4.09
N SER A 319 20.43 16.54 4.01
CA SER A 319 20.72 17.97 3.86
C SER A 319 20.12 18.76 5.01
N ASN A 320 20.90 19.69 5.58
CA ASN A 320 20.38 20.62 6.59
C ASN A 320 19.84 21.89 5.92
N THR A 321 18.53 21.91 5.69
CA THR A 321 17.77 23.06 5.15
C THR A 321 17.38 24.09 6.23
N GLY A 322 17.79 23.84 7.47
CA GLY A 322 17.49 24.68 8.63
C GLY A 322 18.36 25.93 8.73
N LYS A 323 18.39 26.51 9.94
CA LYS A 323 19.15 27.74 10.25
C LYS A 323 20.18 27.55 11.36
N ARG A 324 20.38 26.31 11.81
CA ARG A 324 21.26 25.96 12.93
C ARG A 324 22.04 24.72 12.58
N THR A 325 23.22 24.56 13.16
CA THR A 325 23.94 23.28 13.13
C THR A 325 23.13 22.21 13.85
N ILE A 326 23.05 21.02 13.26
CA ILE A 326 22.28 19.89 13.81
C ILE A 326 23.23 18.70 13.94
N ASP A 327 23.24 18.09 15.12
CA ASP A 327 23.89 16.80 15.34
C ASP A 327 22.97 15.69 14.80
N VAL A 328 23.42 15.02 13.75
CA VAL A 328 22.70 13.88 13.13
C VAL A 328 23.24 12.53 13.59
N SER A 329 24.10 12.52 14.60
CA SER A 329 24.61 11.29 15.19
C SER A 329 23.46 10.39 15.66
N GLY A 330 23.44 9.15 15.19
CA GLY A 330 22.39 8.19 15.54
C GLY A 330 21.04 8.43 14.86
N TYR A 331 20.93 9.37 13.91
CA TYR A 331 19.80 9.40 12.99
C TYR A 331 19.74 8.08 12.21
N LEU A 332 18.57 7.73 11.71
CA LEU A 332 18.34 6.45 11.05
C LEU A 332 17.54 6.67 9.77
N VAL A 333 18.09 6.21 8.65
CA VAL A 333 17.32 6.05 7.41
C VAL A 333 16.80 4.62 7.32
N ARG A 334 15.53 4.46 6.93
CA ARG A 334 14.87 3.18 6.69
C ARG A 334 14.25 3.20 5.31
N ASP A 335 14.46 2.15 4.52
CA ASP A 335 13.82 1.97 3.22
C ASP A 335 12.50 1.18 3.33
N ALA A 336 11.81 0.99 2.19
CA ALA A 336 10.60 0.18 2.13
C ALA A 336 10.86 -1.32 2.41
N GLY A 337 12.09 -1.79 2.22
CA GLY A 337 12.53 -3.16 2.56
C GLY A 337 12.77 -3.42 4.05
N ASN A 338 12.71 -2.38 4.90
CA ASN A 338 13.13 -2.39 6.31
C ASN A 338 14.65 -2.52 6.55
N ASN A 339 15.46 -2.26 5.54
CA ASN A 339 16.89 -2.05 5.68
C ASN A 339 17.15 -0.78 6.49
N LEU A 340 18.11 -0.86 7.40
CA LEU A 340 18.44 0.21 8.34
C LEU A 340 19.82 0.80 8.01
N LEU A 341 19.85 2.12 7.85
CA LEU A 341 21.04 2.92 7.59
C LEU A 341 21.25 3.93 8.73
N PRO A 342 21.85 3.50 9.85
CA PRO A 342 22.13 4.40 10.96
C PRO A 342 23.29 5.33 10.61
N VAL A 343 23.19 6.58 11.02
CA VAL A 343 24.27 7.57 10.94
C VAL A 343 25.21 7.38 12.13
N GLY A 344 26.52 7.31 11.85
CA GLY A 344 27.55 7.20 12.88
C GLY A 344 27.61 8.39 13.83
N GLN A 345 28.45 8.28 14.86
CA GLN A 345 28.64 9.36 15.83
C GLN A 345 29.59 10.45 15.29
N GLY A 346 29.37 11.69 15.71
CA GLY A 346 30.27 12.82 15.45
C GLY A 346 29.92 13.66 14.21
N TYR A 347 28.76 13.44 13.60
CA TYR A 347 28.33 14.17 12.40
C TYR A 347 27.45 15.36 12.76
N LEU A 348 28.00 16.56 12.55
CA LEU A 348 27.34 17.85 12.72
C LEU A 348 27.14 18.47 11.34
N LEU A 349 25.90 18.75 10.96
CA LEU A 349 25.59 19.44 9.70
C LEU A 349 25.31 20.92 9.97
N GLU A 350 26.14 21.82 9.45
CA GLU A 350 25.84 23.25 9.41
C GLU A 350 24.71 23.57 8.41
N PRO A 351 24.08 24.76 8.50
CA PRO A 351 23.05 25.15 7.54
C PRO A 351 23.57 25.13 6.09
N GLY A 352 22.89 24.36 5.23
CA GLY A 352 23.25 24.19 3.82
C GLY A 352 24.28 23.08 3.55
N GLU A 353 24.78 22.40 4.58
CA GLU A 353 25.65 21.24 4.41
C GLU A 353 24.87 19.96 4.14
N GLU A 354 25.59 18.99 3.57
CA GLU A 354 25.08 17.67 3.22
C GLU A 354 25.98 16.58 3.77
N LEU A 355 25.37 15.44 4.11
CA LEU A 355 26.05 14.22 4.52
C LEU A 355 25.58 13.08 3.62
N ARG A 356 26.52 12.40 2.99
CA ARG A 356 26.27 11.16 2.26
C ARG A 356 26.36 9.97 3.22
N VAL A 357 25.28 9.23 3.33
CA VAL A 357 25.18 8.01 4.14
C VAL A 357 25.21 6.83 3.18
N TYR A 358 26.39 6.23 3.03
CA TYR A 358 26.62 5.11 2.12
C TYR A 358 26.17 3.78 2.72
N THR A 359 25.61 2.93 1.87
CA THR A 359 25.11 1.60 2.19
C THR A 359 26.23 0.54 2.31
N GLY A 360 27.43 0.88 1.84
CA GLY A 360 28.56 -0.03 1.67
C GLY A 360 29.84 0.39 2.40
N PRO A 361 30.98 -0.25 2.08
CA PRO A 361 32.26 0.03 2.72
C PRO A 361 32.88 1.35 2.23
N GLY A 362 33.75 1.93 3.05
CA GLY A 362 34.54 3.10 2.69
C GLY A 362 35.22 3.74 3.89
N THR A 363 35.79 4.92 3.70
CA THR A 363 36.50 5.67 4.75
C THR A 363 35.70 6.90 5.15
N ASN A 364 35.21 6.92 6.39
CA ASN A 364 34.47 8.07 6.93
C ASN A 364 35.22 9.40 6.74
N ALA A 365 34.49 10.41 6.28
CA ALA A 365 34.92 11.79 6.13
C ALA A 365 33.91 12.74 6.80
N GLU A 366 34.12 14.04 6.70
CA GLU A 366 33.23 15.07 7.26
C GLU A 366 31.84 15.06 6.60
N ASP A 367 31.79 14.84 5.29
CA ASP A 367 30.58 14.84 4.45
C ASP A 367 30.17 13.44 3.95
N ALA A 368 30.83 12.39 4.45
CA ALA A 368 30.56 11.00 4.05
C ALA A 368 30.67 10.05 5.25
N TYR A 369 29.63 9.24 5.45
CA TYR A 369 29.59 8.16 6.41
C TYR A 369 29.34 6.83 5.70
N TYR A 370 30.16 5.83 5.99
CA TYR A 370 30.05 4.49 5.43
C TYR A 370 29.60 3.51 6.52
N ASN A 371 28.44 2.89 6.33
CA ASN A 371 27.90 1.94 7.32
C ASN A 371 28.59 0.56 7.28
N GLY A 372 29.44 0.29 6.26
CA GLY A 372 30.15 -0.98 6.10
C GLY A 372 29.25 -2.15 5.68
N GLY A 373 28.06 -1.88 5.14
CA GLY A 373 27.13 -2.90 4.69
C GLY A 373 27.70 -3.79 3.59
N THR A 374 27.13 -4.99 3.48
CA THR A 374 27.59 -6.04 2.57
C THR A 374 26.49 -6.52 1.60
N ALA A 375 25.37 -5.80 1.54
CA ALA A 375 24.24 -6.08 0.66
C ALA A 375 23.77 -4.77 0.00
N SER A 376 23.38 -4.82 -1.28
CA SER A 376 22.61 -3.72 -1.90
C SER A 376 21.30 -3.57 -1.14
N VAL A 377 20.95 -2.35 -0.77
CA VAL A 377 19.74 -2.09 0.03
C VAL A 377 18.80 -1.12 -0.67
N LEU A 378 19.31 -0.21 -1.50
CA LEU A 378 18.46 0.70 -2.26
C LEU A 378 18.04 0.04 -3.57
N ASN A 379 16.80 0.27 -4.01
CA ASN A 379 16.32 -0.31 -5.26
C ASN A 379 16.65 0.57 -6.47
N ASN A 380 17.33 0.01 -7.48
CA ASN A 380 17.72 0.69 -8.73
C ASN A 380 16.51 1.29 -9.48
N GLY A 381 15.31 0.71 -9.31
CA GLY A 381 14.07 1.21 -9.91
C GLY A 381 13.41 2.40 -9.21
N GLY A 382 14.03 2.90 -8.13
CA GLY A 382 13.49 3.93 -7.25
C GLY A 382 13.13 3.36 -5.86
N ASP A 383 13.30 4.17 -4.83
CA ASP A 383 13.10 3.76 -3.43
C ASP A 383 12.19 4.74 -2.70
N SER A 384 11.68 4.31 -1.56
CA SER A 384 10.95 5.13 -0.61
C SER A 384 11.64 5.04 0.75
N LEU A 385 12.07 6.20 1.24
CA LEU A 385 12.90 6.31 2.44
C LEU A 385 12.19 7.09 3.53
N ALA A 386 12.49 6.77 4.78
CA ALA A 386 12.07 7.51 5.96
C ALA A 386 13.28 7.85 6.83
N LEU A 387 13.37 9.11 7.26
CA LEU A 387 14.41 9.60 8.15
C LEU A 387 13.87 9.74 9.57
N TRP A 388 14.57 9.14 10.53
CA TRP A 388 14.27 9.20 11.95
C TRP A 388 15.39 9.89 12.70
N THR A 389 15.04 10.74 13.65
CA THR A 389 16.00 11.31 14.60
C THR A 389 16.49 10.24 15.57
N ALA A 390 17.61 10.51 16.26
CA ALA A 390 18.16 9.60 17.26
C ALA A 390 17.21 9.26 18.44
N ASP A 391 16.23 10.13 18.71
CA ASP A 391 15.17 9.91 19.71
C ASP A 391 13.90 9.27 19.12
N GLY A 392 13.97 8.72 17.90
CA GLY A 392 12.90 7.93 17.29
C GLY A 392 11.75 8.76 16.72
N LYS A 393 11.96 10.02 16.36
CA LYS A 393 10.92 10.86 15.71
C LYS A 393 11.12 10.86 14.21
N LEU A 394 10.04 10.61 13.47
CA LEU A 394 10.02 10.74 12.02
C LEU A 394 10.27 12.22 11.63
N ALA A 395 11.38 12.44 10.95
CA ALA A 395 11.86 13.74 10.51
C ALA A 395 11.48 14.03 9.05
N ASP A 396 11.54 13.02 8.19
CA ASP A 396 11.27 13.20 6.77
C ASP A 396 10.89 11.88 6.07
N THR A 397 10.28 11.99 4.89
CA THR A 397 10.02 10.87 3.98
C THR A 397 10.33 11.29 2.56
N PHE A 398 10.92 10.40 1.77
CA PHE A 398 11.36 10.66 0.41
C PHE A 398 10.94 9.53 -0.51
N SER A 399 10.74 9.83 -1.80
CA SER A 399 10.67 8.79 -2.82
C SER A 399 11.19 9.30 -4.15
N ASN A 400 11.96 8.48 -4.86
CA ASN A 400 12.45 8.75 -6.22
C ASN A 400 12.04 7.69 -7.23
#